data_AF-A0A7Y5EBJ0-F1
#
_entry.id   AF-A0A7Y5EBJ0-F1
#
_cell.length_a   1.000
_cell.length_b   1.000
_cell.length_c   1.000
_cell.angle_alpha   90.00
_cell.angle_beta   90.00
_cell.angle_gamma   90.00
#
_symmetry.space_group_name_H-M   'P 1'
#
loop_
_entity.id
_entity.type
_entity.pdbx_description
1 polymer ?
#
loop_
_entity_poly.entity_id
_entity_poly.type
_entity_poly.pdbx_seq_one_letter_code
_entity_poly.pdbx_strand_id
1 'polypeptide(L)'
;DSTYQQFIDFVENENFTYTTESERMILKLKEIAKSESYLEAVQSHITQLECELVENKQKDLIKHRDEIEELLKIEIVTRYFYQKGKIVAALQNDPELKNAFEILLDQKHYHSLLSTKLN
;
A
#
# COMPACT_ATOMS: atom_id res chain seq x y z
N ASP A 1 -10.86 6.75 -9.70
CA ASP A 1 -9.54 7.08 -9.12
C ASP A 1 -9.33 8.55 -8.77
N SER A 2 -10.29 9.19 -8.08
CA SER A 2 -10.07 10.56 -7.59
C SER A 2 -9.18 10.59 -6.35
N THR A 3 -9.30 9.60 -5.46
CA THR A 3 -8.55 9.56 -4.19
C THR A 3 -7.05 9.33 -4.40
N TYR A 4 -6.69 8.41 -5.29
CA TYR A 4 -5.28 8.14 -5.58
C TYR A 4 -4.63 9.33 -6.30
N GLN A 5 -5.32 9.96 -7.27
CA GLN A 5 -4.80 11.17 -7.91
C GLN A 5 -4.61 12.32 -6.91
N GLN A 6 -5.58 12.54 -6.01
CA GLN A 6 -5.44 13.51 -4.92
C GLN A 6 -4.25 13.21 -4.00
N PHE A 7 -3.94 11.94 -3.77
CA PHE A 7 -2.77 11.53 -3.00
C PHE A 7 -1.47 11.84 -3.75
N ILE A 8 -1.37 11.55 -5.06
CA ILE A 8 -0.21 11.91 -5.87
C ILE A 8 0.02 13.42 -5.87
N ASP A 9 -1.04 14.20 -6.14
CA ASP A 9 -0.96 15.67 -6.13
C ASP A 9 -0.52 16.20 -4.75
N PHE A 10 -0.98 15.57 -3.67
CA PHE A 10 -0.56 15.90 -2.30
C PHE A 10 0.93 15.59 -2.08
N VAL A 11 1.39 14.40 -2.45
CA VAL A 11 2.80 13.99 -2.30
C VAL A 11 3.74 14.91 -3.08
N GLU A 12 3.35 15.31 -4.30
CA GLU A 12 4.09 16.27 -5.13
C GLU A 12 4.13 17.66 -4.48
N ASN A 13 2.99 18.17 -4.00
CA ASN A 13 2.92 19.49 -3.34
C ASN A 13 3.71 19.56 -2.04
N GLU A 14 3.73 18.49 -1.25
CA GLU A 14 4.50 18.40 -0.01
C GLU A 14 6.01 18.24 -0.25
N ASN A 15 6.46 18.14 -1.52
CA ASN A 15 7.84 17.86 -1.89
C ASN A 15 8.39 16.65 -1.12
N PHE A 16 7.59 15.58 -1.01
CA PHE A 16 7.98 14.42 -0.24
C PHE A 16 9.24 13.77 -0.83
N THR A 17 10.32 13.78 -0.07
CA THR A 17 11.55 13.09 -0.41
C THR A 17 11.87 12.05 0.65
N TYR A 18 12.32 10.88 0.22
CA TYR A 18 12.84 9.84 1.10
C TYR A 18 14.19 9.36 0.58
N THR A 19 15.05 8.87 1.47
CA THR A 19 16.36 8.31 1.11
C THR A 19 16.35 6.80 1.35
N THR A 20 16.53 6.05 0.26
CA THR A 20 16.67 4.59 0.31
C THR A 20 18.00 4.18 0.96
N GLU A 21 18.08 2.92 1.39
CA GLU A 21 19.36 2.37 1.86
C GLU A 21 20.38 2.30 0.71
N SER A 22 19.94 2.04 -0.53
CA SER A 22 20.79 2.03 -1.72
C SER A 22 21.47 3.38 -1.94
N GLU A 23 20.72 4.50 -1.87
CA GLU A 23 21.28 5.85 -1.97
C GLU A 23 22.31 6.12 -0.86
N ARG A 24 22.03 5.69 0.38
CA ARG A 24 22.98 5.80 1.49
C ARG A 24 24.26 5.00 1.25
N MET A 25 24.15 3.80 0.68
CA MET A 25 25.32 2.98 0.37
C MET A 25 26.16 3.55 -0.76
N ILE A 26 25.53 4.17 -1.77
CA ILE A 26 26.24 4.87 -2.85
C ILE A 26 27.05 6.04 -2.28
N LEU A 27 26.46 6.86 -1.40
CA LEU A 27 27.18 7.96 -0.75
C LEU A 27 28.39 7.43 0.03
N LYS A 28 28.21 6.35 0.78
CA LYS A 28 29.32 5.70 1.51
C LYS A 28 30.40 5.17 0.56
N LEU A 29 30.02 4.56 -0.56
CA LEU A 29 30.96 4.09 -1.58
C LEU A 29 31.77 5.25 -2.17
N LYS A 30 31.15 6.40 -2.44
CA LYS A 30 31.86 7.59 -2.94
C LYS A 30 32.93 8.06 -1.95
N GLU A 31 32.60 8.13 -0.67
CA GLU A 31 33.55 8.54 0.36
C GLU A 31 34.72 7.56 0.49
N ILE A 32 34.45 6.26 0.47
CA ILE A 32 35.49 5.22 0.52
C ILE A 32 36.37 5.29 -0.73
N ALA A 33 35.77 5.29 -1.92
CA ALA A 33 36.50 5.36 -3.19
C ALA A 33 37.33 6.65 -3.31
N LYS A 34 36.86 7.77 -2.74
CA LYS A 34 37.64 9.01 -2.65
C LYS A 34 38.85 8.85 -1.75
N SER A 35 38.69 8.24 -0.57
CA SER A 35 39.78 7.99 0.36
C SER A 35 40.83 7.02 -0.19
N GLU A 36 40.41 6.08 -1.03
CA GLU A 36 41.25 5.08 -1.69
C GLU A 36 41.78 5.55 -3.06
N SER A 37 41.47 6.79 -3.48
CA SER A 37 41.85 7.35 -4.78
C SER A 37 41.30 6.60 -6.01
N TYR A 38 40.22 5.84 -5.85
CA TYR A 38 39.50 5.16 -6.93
C TYR A 38 38.33 5.96 -7.51
N LEU A 39 37.92 7.07 -6.86
CA LEU A 39 36.69 7.78 -7.22
C LEU A 39 36.64 8.15 -8.72
N GLU A 40 37.71 8.71 -9.27
CA GLU A 40 37.77 9.11 -10.69
C GLU A 40 37.50 7.96 -11.64
N ALA A 41 37.95 6.74 -11.31
CA ALA A 41 37.76 5.55 -12.12
C ALA A 41 36.32 5.01 -12.09
N VAL A 42 35.59 5.23 -11.00
CA VAL A 42 34.23 4.67 -10.80
C VAL A 42 33.12 5.73 -10.86
N GLN A 43 33.45 7.02 -10.92
CA GLN A 43 32.50 8.13 -10.80
C GLN A 43 31.37 8.04 -11.83
N SER A 44 31.67 7.68 -13.09
CA SER A 44 30.66 7.58 -14.14
C SER A 44 29.62 6.49 -13.84
N HIS A 45 30.05 5.33 -13.34
CA HIS A 45 29.18 4.24 -12.95
C HIS A 45 28.34 4.58 -11.71
N ILE A 46 28.95 5.27 -10.74
CA ILE A 46 28.22 5.75 -9.56
C ILE A 46 27.12 6.74 -9.98
N THR A 47 27.43 7.71 -10.83
CA THR A 47 26.44 8.67 -11.31
C THR A 47 25.33 7.99 -12.11
N GLN A 48 25.65 6.97 -12.91
CA GLN A 48 24.65 6.18 -13.61
C GLN A 48 23.69 5.48 -12.62
N LEU A 49 24.23 4.83 -11.59
CA LEU A 49 23.43 4.18 -10.55
C LEU A 49 22.53 5.19 -9.79
N GLU A 50 23.06 6.38 -9.48
CA GLU A 50 22.29 7.46 -8.85
C GLU A 50 21.09 7.86 -9.74
N CYS A 51 21.29 8.03 -11.05
CA CYS A 51 20.23 8.35 -11.99
C CYS A 51 19.18 7.24 -12.10
N GLU A 52 19.60 5.98 -12.21
CA GLU A 52 18.70 4.83 -12.31
C GLU A 52 17.82 4.70 -11.05
N LEU A 53 18.37 4.95 -9.86
CA LEU A 53 17.60 4.93 -8.62
C LEU A 53 16.55 6.04 -8.58
N VAL A 54 16.89 7.26 -9.01
CA VAL A 54 15.92 8.38 -9.07
C VAL A 54 14.77 8.05 -10.02
N GLU A 55 15.07 7.51 -11.21
CA GLU A 55 14.04 7.14 -12.18
C GLU A 55 13.14 6.02 -11.65
N ASN A 56 13.70 5.00 -10.98
CA ASN A 56 12.90 3.94 -10.38
C ASN A 56 12.02 4.47 -9.24
N LYS A 57 12.52 5.38 -8.40
CA LYS A 57 11.74 6.00 -7.31
C LYS A 57 10.55 6.79 -7.82
N GLN A 58 10.67 7.46 -8.97
CA GLN A 58 9.54 8.14 -9.61
C GLN A 58 8.45 7.16 -10.04
N LYS A 59 8.83 5.93 -10.40
CA LYS A 59 7.90 4.86 -10.79
C LYS A 59 7.31 4.10 -9.59
N ASP A 60 7.90 4.21 -8.40
CA ASP A 60 7.46 3.45 -7.23
C ASP A 60 6.00 3.73 -6.86
N LEU A 61 5.56 5.00 -6.91
CA LEU A 61 4.16 5.33 -6.62
C LEU A 61 3.22 4.58 -7.57
N ILE A 62 3.52 4.57 -8.86
CA ILE A 62 2.74 3.88 -9.89
C ILE A 62 2.83 2.37 -9.72
N LYS A 63 4.03 1.84 -9.47
CA LYS A 63 4.29 0.40 -9.33
C LYS A 63 3.60 -0.20 -8.12
N HIS A 64 3.57 0.53 -7.02
CA HIS A 64 2.97 0.12 -5.75
C HIS A 64 1.55 0.67 -5.56
N ARG A 65 0.92 1.11 -6.64
CA ARG A 65 -0.40 1.75 -6.61
C ARG A 65 -1.45 0.95 -5.85
N ASP A 66 -1.60 -0.33 -6.16
CA ASP A 66 -2.61 -1.19 -5.53
C ASP A 66 -2.44 -1.28 -4.01
N GLU A 67 -1.18 -1.39 -3.55
CA GLU A 67 -0.84 -1.45 -2.13
C GLU A 67 -1.08 -0.09 -1.45
N ILE A 68 -0.69 1.01 -2.11
CA ILE A 68 -0.93 2.37 -1.62
C ILE A 68 -2.43 2.65 -1.51
N GLU A 69 -3.24 2.25 -2.49
CA GLU A 69 -4.69 2.43 -2.47
C GLU A 69 -5.35 1.67 -1.31
N GLU A 70 -4.92 0.44 -1.04
CA GLU A 70 -5.41 -0.36 0.10
C GLU A 70 -5.04 0.31 1.43
N LEU A 71 -3.80 0.78 1.59
CA LEU A 71 -3.35 1.50 2.79
C LEU A 71 -4.12 2.82 2.97
N LEU A 72 -4.31 3.59 1.90
CA LEU A 72 -5.10 4.83 1.91
C LEU A 72 -6.53 4.55 2.35
N LYS A 73 -7.16 3.51 1.82
CA LYS A 73 -8.50 3.10 2.22
C LYS A 73 -8.58 2.75 3.70
N ILE A 74 -7.63 1.96 4.21
CA ILE A 74 -7.56 1.61 5.64
C ILE A 74 -7.43 2.87 6.50
N GLU A 75 -6.54 3.78 6.11
CA GLU A 75 -6.28 5.01 6.88
C GLU A 75 -7.47 5.96 6.86
N ILE A 76 -8.12 6.14 5.71
CA ILE A 76 -9.35 6.94 5.58
C ILE A 76 -10.46 6.33 6.43
N VAL A 77 -10.73 5.03 6.31
CA VAL A 77 -11.79 4.37 7.10
C VAL A 77 -11.51 4.48 8.60
N THR A 78 -10.25 4.31 9.00
CA THR A 78 -9.84 4.41 10.41
C THR A 78 -10.03 5.82 10.96
N ARG A 79 -9.68 6.86 10.20
CA ARG A 79 -9.83 8.27 10.61
C ARG A 79 -11.27 8.77 10.62
N TYR A 80 -12.08 8.37 9.62
CA TYR A 80 -13.46 8.85 9.51
C TYR A 80 -14.43 8.12 10.42
N PHE A 81 -14.16 6.86 10.76
CA PHE A 81 -15.15 6.04 11.44
C PHE A 81 -14.65 5.32 12.70
N TYR A 82 -13.39 5.50 13.10
CA TYR A 82 -12.80 4.82 14.26
C TYR A 82 -13.11 3.30 14.23
N GLN A 83 -13.19 2.63 15.38
CA GLN A 83 -13.53 1.20 15.47
C GLN A 83 -14.84 0.83 14.75
N LYS A 84 -15.79 1.76 14.64
CA LYS A 84 -17.15 1.47 14.15
C LYS A 84 -17.20 1.30 12.63
N GLY A 85 -16.48 2.11 11.84
CA GLY A 85 -16.47 1.91 10.38
C GLY A 85 -15.44 0.91 9.90
N LYS A 86 -14.40 0.62 10.69
CA LYS A 86 -13.58 -0.57 10.46
C LYS A 86 -14.46 -1.83 10.47
N ILE A 87 -15.36 -1.94 11.46
CA ILE A 87 -16.36 -3.01 11.52
C ILE A 87 -17.28 -2.95 10.31
N VAL A 88 -17.91 -1.80 10.00
CA VAL A 88 -18.85 -1.71 8.85
C VAL A 88 -18.20 -2.08 7.50
N ALA A 89 -16.96 -1.65 7.25
CA ALA A 89 -16.23 -1.98 6.02
C ALA A 89 -15.86 -3.47 5.95
N ALA A 90 -15.45 -4.07 7.08
CA ALA A 90 -15.18 -5.50 7.16
C ALA A 90 -16.46 -6.32 6.92
N LEU A 91 -17.60 -5.87 7.47
CA LEU A 91 -18.90 -6.54 7.32
C LEU A 91 -19.51 -6.40 5.91
N GLN A 92 -19.07 -5.43 5.10
CA GLN A 92 -19.65 -5.15 3.78
C GLN A 92 -19.41 -6.26 2.75
N ASN A 93 -18.29 -6.98 2.87
CA ASN A 93 -17.93 -8.12 2.00
C ASN A 93 -17.76 -9.42 2.80
N ASP A 94 -18.29 -9.46 4.01
CA ASP A 94 -18.16 -10.63 4.89
C ASP A 94 -19.01 -11.80 4.33
N PRO A 95 -18.38 -12.93 3.99
CA PRO A 95 -19.06 -14.06 3.36
C PRO A 95 -20.02 -14.77 4.31
N GLU A 96 -19.80 -14.68 5.63
CA GLU A 96 -20.64 -15.29 6.66
C GLU A 96 -21.92 -14.47 6.83
N LEU A 97 -21.82 -13.13 6.83
CA LEU A 97 -22.97 -12.24 6.81
C LEU A 97 -23.80 -12.39 5.55
N LYS A 98 -23.15 -12.51 4.39
CA LYS A 98 -23.85 -12.72 3.12
C LYS A 98 -24.66 -14.00 3.15
N ASN A 99 -24.05 -15.12 3.58
CA ASN A 99 -24.76 -16.38 3.78
C ASN A 99 -25.88 -16.25 4.82
N ALA A 100 -25.64 -15.52 5.92
CA ALA A 100 -26.67 -15.30 6.94
C ALA A 100 -27.89 -14.56 6.36
N PHE A 101 -27.69 -13.53 5.53
CA PHE A 101 -28.79 -12.86 4.84
C PHE A 101 -29.52 -13.79 3.86
N GLU A 102 -28.79 -14.58 3.08
CA GLU A 102 -29.37 -15.56 2.15
C GLU A 102 -30.24 -16.58 2.90
N ILE A 103 -29.78 -17.07 4.05
CA ILE A 103 -30.50 -18.03 4.89
C ILE A 103 -31.70 -17.39 5.59
N LEU A 104 -31.54 -16.22 6.21
CA LEU A 104 -32.56 -15.60 7.06
C LEU A 104 -33.70 -14.97 6.25
N LEU A 105 -33.42 -14.48 5.04
CA LEU A 105 -34.44 -13.89 4.16
C LEU A 105 -35.24 -14.95 3.40
N ASP A 106 -34.70 -16.16 3.23
CA ASP A 106 -35.45 -17.31 2.74
C ASP A 106 -36.08 -18.08 3.92
N GLN A 107 -37.32 -17.72 4.26
CA GLN A 107 -38.07 -18.38 5.34
C GLN A 107 -38.15 -19.90 5.17
N LYS A 108 -38.23 -20.43 3.95
CA LYS A 108 -38.31 -21.88 3.73
C LYS A 108 -36.98 -22.53 4.06
N HIS A 109 -35.88 -21.94 3.59
CA HIS A 109 -34.54 -22.42 3.90
C HIS A 109 -34.24 -22.33 5.40
N TYR A 110 -34.58 -21.21 6.03
CA TYR A 110 -34.46 -21.00 7.47
C TYR A 110 -35.26 -22.04 8.28
N HIS A 111 -36.54 -22.24 7.97
CA HIS A 111 -37.37 -23.23 8.65
C HIS A 111 -36.90 -24.66 8.38
N SER A 112 -36.38 -24.96 7.18
CA SER A 112 -35.79 -26.26 6.87
C SER A 112 -34.60 -26.57 7.78
N LEU A 113 -33.68 -25.60 7.95
CA LEU A 113 -32.53 -25.75 8.86
C LEU A 113 -32.97 -25.98 10.31
N LEU A 114 -33.97 -25.23 10.79
CA LEU A 114 -34.52 -25.37 12.14
C LEU A 114 -35.37 -26.63 12.35
N SER A 115 -35.92 -27.20 11.28
CA SER A 115 -36.77 -28.40 11.33
C SER A 115 -35.99 -29.71 11.36
N THR A 116 -34.66 -29.65 11.29
CA THR A 116 -33.80 -30.82 11.44
C THR A 116 -33.97 -31.37 12.86
N LYS A 117 -34.75 -32.45 12.98
CA LYS A 117 -34.88 -33.23 14.22
C LYS A 117 -33.49 -33.63 14.71
N LEU A 118 -33.23 -33.34 15.99
CA LEU A 118 -32.36 -34.15 16.82
C LEU A 118 -32.80 -35.62 16.67
N ASN A 119 -31.94 -36.43 16.06
CA ASN A 119 -31.90 -37.86 16.34
C ASN A 119 -30.90 -38.10 17.45
#